data_AF-A0A7C6YF44-F1
#
_entry.id   AF-A0A7C6YF44-F1
#
_cell.length_a   1.000
_cell.length_b   1.000
_cell.length_c   1.000
_cell.angle_alpha   90.00
_cell.angle_beta   90.00
_cell.angle_gamma   90.00
#
_symmetry.space_group_name_H-M   'P 1'
#
loop_
_entity.id
_entity.type
_entity.pdbx_description
1 polymer ?
#
loop_
_entity_poly.entity_id
_entity_poly.type
_entity_poly.pdbx_seq_one_letter_code
_entity_poly.pdbx_strand_id
1 'polypeptide(L)' 'MKVLTAAAMREADRRTIEELGLPGAVLMENAGLRVAEAALAVNPRGRKVVIVAGPGNNG' A
#
# COMPACT_ATOMS: atom_id res chain seq x y z
N MET A 1 -1.24 -4.96 -19.35
CA MET A 1 -1.02 -4.83 -17.89
C MET A 1 -1.32 -6.18 -17.26
N LYS A 2 -0.45 -6.74 -16.41
CA LYS A 2 -0.75 -7.98 -15.68
C LYS A 2 -1.40 -7.60 -14.34
N VAL A 3 -2.60 -8.11 -14.08
CA VAL A 3 -3.33 -7.90 -12.83
C VAL A 3 -3.23 -9.17 -12.00
N LEU A 4 -2.80 -9.07 -10.76
CA LEU A 4 -2.70 -10.20 -9.85
C LEU A 4 -4.07 -10.53 -9.25
N THR A 5 -4.34 -11.81 -9.05
CA THR A 5 -5.45 -12.24 -8.19
C THR A 5 -5.12 -11.95 -6.73
N ALA A 6 -6.12 -11.93 -5.85
CA ALA A 6 -5.88 -11.75 -4.41
C ALA A 6 -4.94 -12.82 -3.84
N ALA A 7 -5.04 -14.07 -4.30
CA ALA A 7 -4.13 -15.14 -3.90
C ALA A 7 -2.69 -14.87 -4.36
N ALA A 8 -2.52 -14.43 -5.61
CA ALA A 8 -1.20 -14.09 -6.14
C ALA A 8 -0.57 -12.87 -5.44
N MET A 9 -1.37 -11.89 -5.03
CA MET A 9 -0.87 -10.73 -4.27
C MET A 9 -0.37 -11.14 -2.88
N ARG A 10 -1.14 -11.96 -2.15
CA ARG A 10 -0.71 -12.50 -0.83
C ARG A 10 0.57 -13.30 -0.93
N GLU A 11 0.70 -14.09 -1.99
CA GLU A 11 1.92 -14.86 -2.24
C GLU A 11 3.12 -13.94 -2.52
N ALA A 12 2.93 -12.85 -3.28
CA ALA A 12 3.98 -11.87 -3.52
C ALA A 12 4.45 -11.20 -2.22
N ASP A 13 3.51 -10.79 -1.36
CA ASP A 13 3.83 -10.21 -0.04
C ASP A 13 4.59 -11.22 0.83
N ARG A 14 4.11 -12.48 0.90
CA ARG A 14 4.75 -13.55 1.67
C ARG A 14 6.20 -13.76 1.22
N ARG A 15 6.43 -13.93 -0.09
CA ARG A 15 7.78 -14.14 -0.63
C ARG A 15 8.70 -12.95 -0.35
N THR A 16 8.18 -11.73 -0.43
CA THR A 16 8.97 -10.52 -0.14
C THR A 16 9.38 -10.46 1.33
N ILE A 17 8.51 -10.90 2.23
CA ILE A 17 8.77 -10.90 3.67
C ILE A 17 9.67 -12.07 4.08
N GLU A 18 9.33 -13.28 3.66
CA GLU A 18 9.97 -14.52 4.13
C GLU A 18 11.22 -14.90 3.33
N GLU A 19 11.20 -14.73 2.00
CA GLU A 19 12.32 -15.13 1.14
C GLU A 19 13.32 -13.99 0.93
N LEU A 20 12.84 -12.75 0.73
CA LEU A 20 13.70 -11.58 0.53
C LEU A 20 14.09 -10.88 1.85
N GLY A 21 13.45 -11.24 2.97
CA GLY A 21 13.75 -10.72 4.29
C GLY A 21 13.32 -9.27 4.53
N LEU A 22 12.45 -8.71 3.69
CA LEU A 22 11.98 -7.34 3.84
C LEU A 22 10.83 -7.27 4.86
N PRO A 23 10.92 -6.50 5.94
CA PRO A 23 9.85 -6.45 6.93
C PRO A 23 8.52 -5.95 6.34
N GLY A 24 7.40 -6.56 6.74
CA GLY A 24 6.06 -6.15 6.31
C GLY A 24 5.78 -4.66 6.49
N ALA A 25 6.31 -4.05 7.56
CA ALA A 25 6.20 -2.61 7.81
C ALA A 25 6.82 -1.75 6.68
N VAL A 26 7.90 -2.21 6.04
CA VAL A 26 8.51 -1.49 4.90
C VAL A 26 7.64 -1.57 3.65
N LEU A 27 6.95 -2.69 3.44
CA LEU A 27 5.96 -2.79 2.35
C LEU A 27 4.82 -1.81 2.59
N MET A 28 4.31 -1.75 3.84
CA MET A 28 3.25 -0.83 4.24
C MET A 28 3.65 0.65 4.12
N GLU A 29 4.85 1.02 4.54
CA GLU A 29 5.38 2.38 4.39
C GLU A 29 5.41 2.81 2.92
N ASN A 30 5.90 1.92 2.04
CA ASN A 30 5.91 2.18 0.60
C ASN A 30 4.48 2.32 0.04
N ALA A 31 3.53 1.49 0.48
CA ALA A 31 2.14 1.60 0.06
C ALA A 31 1.52 2.94 0.47
N GLY A 32 1.72 3.34 1.74
CA GLY A 32 1.26 4.62 2.27
C GLY A 32 1.85 5.82 1.54
N LEU A 33 3.15 5.80 1.24
CA LEU A 33 3.83 6.84 0.48
C LEU A 33 3.20 7.01 -0.92
N ARG A 34 2.94 5.91 -1.64
CA ARG A 34 2.32 5.99 -2.98
C ARG A 34 0.88 6.50 -2.92
N VAL A 35 0.13 6.15 -1.88
CA VAL A 35 -1.22 6.70 -1.67
C VAL A 35 -1.15 8.20 -1.38
N ALA A 36 -0.20 8.66 -0.57
CA ALA A 36 0.00 10.07 -0.28
C ALA A 36 0.39 10.88 -1.53
N GLU A 37 1.33 10.37 -2.33
CA GLU A 37 1.71 10.98 -3.62
C GLU A 37 0.51 11.10 -4.56
N ALA A 38 -0.29 10.03 -4.70
CA ALA A 38 -1.50 10.04 -5.52
C ALA A 38 -2.55 11.02 -4.99
N ALA A 39 -2.74 11.09 -3.67
CA ALA A 39 -3.67 12.02 -3.03
C ALA A 39 -3.25 13.48 -3.25
N LEU A 40 -1.96 13.79 -3.17
CA LEU A 40 -1.42 15.12 -3.45
C LEU A 40 -1.63 15.52 -4.92
N ALA A 41 -1.43 14.59 -5.85
CA ALA A 41 -1.63 14.83 -7.28
C ALA A 41 -3.09 15.21 -7.62
N VAL A 42 -4.08 14.60 -6.95
CA VAL A 42 -5.50 14.91 -7.15
C VAL A 42 -6.01 16.06 -6.27
N ASN A 43 -5.23 16.51 -5.30
CA ASN A 43 -5.55 17.61 -4.39
C ASN A 43 -4.49 18.71 -4.40
N PRO A 44 -4.19 19.32 -5.56
CA PRO A 44 -3.08 20.29 -5.71
C PRO A 44 -3.27 21.58 -4.91
N ARG A 45 -4.50 21.88 -4.45
CA ARG A 45 -4.82 23.06 -3.64
C ARG A 45 -4.79 22.77 -2.14
N GLY A 46 -4.40 21.57 -1.71
CA GLY A 46 -4.28 21.22 -0.28
C GLY A 46 -5.60 21.32 0.48
N ARG A 47 -6.73 20.92 -0.14
CA ARG A 47 -8.03 20.86 0.56
C ARG A 47 -7.98 19.81 1.67
N LYS A 48 -8.87 19.91 2.65
CA LYS A 48 -8.99 18.93 3.74
C LYS A 48 -9.19 17.52 3.18
N VAL A 49 -8.46 16.56 3.74
CA VAL A 49 -8.53 15.13 3.42
C VAL A 49 -9.08 14.40 4.65
N VAL A 50 -9.94 13.41 4.43
CA VAL A 50 -10.42 12.49 5.47
C VAL A 50 -9.83 11.12 5.17
N ILE A 51 -9.19 10.51 6.17
CA ILE A 51 -8.66 9.14 6.09
C ILE A 51 -9.59 8.25 6.92
N VAL A 52 -10.03 7.14 6.32
CA VAL A 52 -10.87 6.14 6.99
C VAL A 52 -10.09 4.82 6.98
N ALA A 53 -9.57 4.44 8.14
CA ALA A 53 -8.76 3.23 8.31
C ALA A 53 -9.62 2.08 8.83
N GLY A 54 -9.57 0.93 8.14
CA GLY A 54 -10.17 -0.32 8.62
C GLY A 54 -9.21 -1.10 9.54
N PRO A 55 -9.65 -2.23 10.13
CA PRO A 55 -8.82 -3.01 11.06
C PRO A 55 -7.82 -3.97 10.38
N GLY A 56 -7.76 -4.01 9.05
CA GLY A 56 -6.86 -4.89 8.29
C GLY A 56 -5.73 -4.12 7.63
N ASN A 57 -4.86 -4.81 6.88
CA ASN A 57 -3.65 -4.23 6.29
C ASN A 57 -3.88 -3.09 5.26
N ASN A 58 -5.12 -2.76 4.91
CA ASN A 58 -5.42 -1.60 4.07
C ASN A 58 -5.61 -0.31 4.88
N GLY A 59 -6.00 -0.43 6.14
CA GLY A 59 -6.22 0.71 7.04
C GLY A 59 -4.93 1.09 7.73
#